data_AF-A0A8H3FM06-F1
#
_entry.id   AF-A0A8H3FM06-F1
#
_cell.length_a   1.000
_cell.length_b   1.000
_cell.length_c   1.000
_cell.angle_alpha   90.00
_cell.angle_beta   90.00
_cell.angle_gamma   90.00
#
_symmetry.space_group_name_H-M   'P 1'
#
loop_
_entity.id
_entity.type
_entity.pdbx_description
1 polymer ?
#
loop_
_entity_poly.entity_id
_entity_poly.type
_entity_poly.pdbx_seq_one_letter_code
_entity_poly.pdbx_strand_id
1 'polypeptide(L)'
;MERWRERWVTTEIWDNNILKHLSRRPFFILIGVEAPLSIRWHRLQERQIFFRRCYKRGQSPPSLEEFVDQTDAHLYSDESGLAVLIEQAEIRLINGGSSITHLHQALDSLDLTNDQRLRPNWDHYFMQLAWLAAQRSNCMKRRVGCVLVREKRVISTGYNGTPRNLKNCNEGGCK
;
A
#
# COMPACT_ATOMS: atom_id res chain seq x y z
N MET A 1 -17.34 -22.44 9.65
CA MET A 1 -16.37 -21.32 9.73
C MET A 1 -14.98 -21.86 9.30
N GLU A 2 -14.85 -22.36 8.06
CA GLU A 2 -13.80 -23.36 7.71
C GLU A 2 -12.76 -22.92 6.66
N ARG A 3 -12.91 -21.77 6.00
CA ARG A 3 -12.04 -21.37 4.88
C ARG A 3 -11.02 -20.27 5.20
N TRP A 4 -10.76 -19.97 6.48
CA TRP A 4 -9.88 -18.87 6.89
C TRP A 4 -8.39 -19.08 6.52
N ARG A 5 -8.01 -20.29 6.13
CA ARG A 5 -6.65 -20.62 5.64
C ARG A 5 -6.50 -20.48 4.12
N GLU A 6 -7.59 -20.27 3.39
CA GLU A 6 -7.55 -20.11 1.94
C GLU A 6 -7.31 -18.65 1.58
N ARG A 7 -6.62 -18.43 0.45
CA ARG A 7 -6.47 -17.08 -0.11
C ARG A 7 -7.81 -16.64 -0.67
N TRP A 8 -8.44 -15.69 -0.01
CA TRP A 8 -9.71 -15.12 -0.42
C TRP A 8 -9.53 -13.66 -0.83
N VAL A 9 -10.27 -13.25 -1.86
CA VAL A 9 -10.26 -11.88 -2.39
C VAL A 9 -11.69 -11.36 -2.36
N THR A 10 -11.85 -10.12 -1.93
CA THR A 10 -13.12 -9.39 -1.97
C THR A 10 -12.93 -7.99 -2.51
N THR A 11 -13.94 -7.52 -3.22
CA THR A 11 -14.07 -6.14 -3.69
C THR A 11 -15.03 -5.33 -2.83
N GLU A 12 -15.68 -5.96 -1.84
CA GLU A 12 -16.76 -5.37 -1.04
C GLU A 12 -16.23 -4.54 0.13
N ILE A 13 -15.33 -3.59 -0.14
CA ILE A 13 -14.75 -2.67 0.84
C ILE A 13 -15.05 -1.24 0.39
N TRP A 14 -16.27 -0.79 0.70
CA TRP A 14 -16.81 0.50 0.24
C TRP A 14 -16.74 1.61 1.29
N ASP A 15 -16.50 1.25 2.55
CA ASP A 15 -16.42 2.20 3.66
C ASP A 15 -15.32 1.84 4.67
N ASN A 16 -15.04 2.81 5.54
CA ASN A 16 -14.02 2.68 6.58
C ASN A 16 -14.43 1.74 7.73
N ASN A 17 -15.72 1.48 7.93
CA ASN A 17 -16.17 0.56 8.98
C ASN A 17 -15.85 -0.89 8.62
N ILE A 18 -16.14 -1.31 7.39
CA ILE A 18 -15.77 -2.60 6.84
C ILE A 18 -14.26 -2.78 6.91
N LEU A 19 -13.49 -1.76 6.48
CA LEU A 19 -12.04 -1.80 6.56
C LEU A 19 -11.55 -2.01 8.00
N LYS A 20 -12.06 -1.24 8.97
CA LYS A 20 -11.71 -1.41 10.40
C LYS A 20 -12.00 -2.82 10.91
N HIS A 21 -13.08 -3.46 10.46
CA HIS A 21 -13.39 -4.84 10.85
C HIS A 21 -12.40 -5.86 10.25
N LEU A 22 -12.03 -5.67 8.98
CA LEU A 22 -11.10 -6.55 8.27
C LEU A 22 -9.65 -6.36 8.75
N SER A 23 -9.21 -5.12 8.99
CA SER A 23 -7.85 -4.80 9.45
C SER A 23 -7.51 -5.34 10.85
N ARG A 24 -8.50 -5.79 11.63
CA ARG A 24 -8.25 -6.52 12.89
C ARG A 24 -7.69 -7.92 12.66
N ARG A 25 -7.78 -8.45 11.45
CA ARG A 25 -7.30 -9.80 11.12
C ARG A 25 -5.81 -9.71 10.77
N PRO A 26 -4.95 -10.55 11.39
CA PRO A 26 -3.51 -10.53 11.15
C PRO A 26 -3.10 -11.09 9.77
N PHE A 27 -4.06 -11.45 8.93
CA PHE A 27 -3.88 -12.05 7.61
C PHE A 27 -4.64 -11.28 6.52
N PHE A 28 -5.06 -10.04 6.81
CA PHE A 28 -5.73 -9.17 5.86
C PHE A 28 -4.72 -8.21 5.23
N ILE A 29 -4.81 -8.03 3.91
CA ILE A 29 -4.06 -7.02 3.16
C ILE A 29 -5.07 -6.18 2.40
N LEU A 30 -4.99 -4.85 2.53
CA LEU A 30 -5.74 -3.94 1.69
C LEU A 30 -4.92 -3.59 0.44
N ILE A 31 -5.51 -3.81 -0.74
CA ILE A 31 -4.90 -3.48 -2.03
C ILE A 31 -5.70 -2.33 -2.65
N GLY A 32 -5.05 -1.18 -2.82
CA GLY A 32 -5.59 -0.03 -3.55
C GLY A 32 -5.24 -0.15 -5.03
N VAL A 33 -6.24 -0.15 -5.91
CA VAL A 33 -6.01 -0.19 -7.36
C VAL A 33 -6.41 1.13 -7.96
N GLU A 34 -5.45 1.80 -8.59
CA GLU A 34 -5.62 3.13 -9.14
C GLU A 34 -5.25 3.18 -10.62
N ALA A 35 -5.75 4.18 -11.34
CA ALA A 35 -5.32 4.48 -12.69
C ALA A 35 -5.49 5.98 -12.97
N PRO A 36 -4.56 6.59 -13.74
CA PRO A 36 -4.69 7.99 -14.12
C PRO A 36 -6.04 8.29 -14.79
N LEU A 37 -6.59 9.47 -14.51
CA LEU A 37 -7.92 9.89 -14.99
C LEU A 37 -8.05 9.78 -16.52
N SER A 38 -7.02 10.23 -17.25
CA SER A 38 -6.95 10.16 -18.71
C SER A 38 -7.06 8.72 -19.25
N ILE A 39 -6.41 7.76 -18.58
CA ILE A 39 -6.46 6.34 -18.96
C ILE A 39 -7.81 5.74 -18.64
N ARG A 40 -8.40 6.07 -17.47
CA ARG A 40 -9.76 5.61 -17.14
C ARG A 40 -10.78 6.13 -18.14
N TRP A 41 -10.67 7.40 -18.54
CA TRP A 41 -11.51 7.99 -19.57
C TRP A 41 -11.33 7.31 -20.92
N HIS A 42 -10.09 7.11 -21.38
CA HIS A 42 -9.81 6.44 -22.65
C HIS A 42 -10.42 5.02 -22.71
N ARG A 43 -10.25 4.24 -21.65
CA ARG A 43 -10.86 2.89 -21.54
C ARG A 43 -12.39 2.92 -21.54
N LEU A 44 -13.01 3.99 -21.02
CA LEU A 44 -14.46 4.16 -21.10
C LEU A 44 -14.90 4.38 -22.55
N GLN A 45 -14.17 5.21 -23.30
CA GLN A 45 -14.44 5.52 -24.71
C GLN A 45 -14.34 4.28 -25.62
N GLU A 46 -13.40 3.38 -25.34
CA GLU A 46 -13.23 2.14 -26.12
C GLU A 46 -14.30 1.07 -25.84
N ARG A 47 -15.07 1.21 -24.75
CA ARG A 47 -16.11 0.24 -24.37
C ARG A 47 -17.38 0.43 -25.19
N GLN A 48 -17.39 -0.07 -26.43
CA GLN A 48 -18.58 -0.07 -27.30
C GLN A 48 -19.87 -0.58 -26.63
N ILE A 49 -19.74 -1.59 -25.74
CA ILE A 49 -20.87 -2.15 -24.96
C ILE A 49 -21.48 -1.11 -24.01
N PHE A 50 -20.66 -0.24 -23.40
CA PHE A 50 -21.11 0.81 -22.49
C PHE A 50 -21.97 1.84 -23.23
N PHE A 51 -21.47 2.38 -24.34
CA PHE A 51 -22.23 3.32 -25.18
C PHE A 51 -23.55 2.71 -25.66
N ARG A 52 -23.52 1.45 -26.14
CA ARG A 52 -24.72 0.75 -26.59
C ARG A 52 -25.76 0.60 -25.46
N ARG A 53 -25.32 0.41 -24.21
CA ARG A 53 -26.21 0.36 -23.03
C ARG A 53 -26.81 1.72 -22.69
N CYS A 54 -26.03 2.79 -22.77
CA CYS A 54 -26.53 4.17 -22.58
C CYS A 54 -27.66 4.46 -23.57
N TYR A 55 -27.41 4.26 -24.87
CA TYR A 55 -28.42 4.51 -25.91
C TYR A 55 -29.66 3.62 -25.76
N LYS A 56 -29.50 2.35 -25.37
CA LYS A 56 -30.65 1.46 -25.06
C LYS A 56 -31.49 1.94 -23.87
N ARG A 57 -30.90 2.68 -22.93
CA ARG A 57 -31.59 3.27 -21.77
C ARG A 57 -32.09 4.69 -22.06
N GLY A 58 -31.96 5.19 -23.30
CA GLY A 58 -32.32 6.55 -23.66
C GLY A 58 -31.39 7.62 -23.07
N GLN A 59 -30.20 7.21 -22.60
CA GLN A 59 -29.20 8.11 -22.02
C GLN A 59 -28.07 8.36 -23.04
N SER A 60 -27.57 9.58 -23.10
CA SER A 60 -26.31 9.87 -23.78
C SER A 60 -25.13 9.34 -22.94
N PRO A 61 -24.03 8.93 -23.57
CA PRO A 61 -22.78 8.73 -22.85
C PRO A 61 -22.35 10.03 -22.16
N PRO A 62 -21.66 9.94 -21.01
CA PRO A 62 -21.29 11.12 -20.25
C PRO A 62 -20.23 11.95 -20.98
N SER A 63 -20.21 13.25 -20.72
CA SER A 63 -19.14 14.14 -21.14
C SER A 63 -17.86 13.89 -20.31
N LEU A 64 -16.73 14.47 -20.73
CA LEU A 64 -15.49 14.39 -19.94
C LEU A 64 -15.69 15.05 -18.57
N GLU A 65 -16.35 16.20 -18.53
CA GLU A 65 -16.65 16.96 -17.31
C GLU A 65 -17.51 16.12 -16.35
N GLU A 66 -18.60 15.54 -16.85
CA GLU A 66 -19.46 14.66 -16.06
C GLU A 66 -18.71 13.43 -15.52
N PHE A 67 -17.74 12.90 -16.28
CA PHE A 67 -16.90 11.79 -15.83
C PHE A 67 -15.90 12.21 -14.74
N VAL A 68 -15.37 13.43 -14.80
CA VAL A 68 -14.54 14.01 -13.73
C VAL A 68 -15.39 14.19 -12.47
N ASP A 69 -16.56 14.80 -12.57
CA ASP A 69 -17.45 15.02 -11.42
C ASP A 69 -17.86 13.70 -10.75
N GLN A 70 -18.22 12.69 -11.54
CA GLN A 70 -18.55 11.35 -11.03
C GLN A 70 -17.36 10.67 -10.38
N THR A 71 -16.16 10.84 -10.95
CA THR A 71 -14.92 10.33 -10.36
C THR A 71 -14.67 10.98 -9.00
N ASP A 72 -14.77 12.31 -8.94
CA ASP A 72 -14.45 13.06 -7.73
C ASP A 72 -15.45 12.76 -6.62
N ALA A 73 -16.74 12.66 -6.95
CA ALA A 73 -17.75 12.19 -6.00
C ALA A 73 -17.45 10.78 -5.46
N HIS A 74 -16.97 9.88 -6.32
CA HIS A 74 -16.63 8.51 -5.93
C HIS A 74 -15.36 8.42 -5.06
N LEU A 75 -14.36 9.27 -5.32
CA LEU A 75 -13.10 9.27 -4.57
C LEU A 75 -13.17 10.09 -3.29
N TYR A 76 -13.83 11.23 -3.31
CA TYR A 76 -13.71 12.28 -2.30
C TYR A 76 -15.01 12.63 -1.57
N SER A 77 -16.09 11.88 -1.76
CA SER A 77 -17.30 12.07 -0.94
C SER A 77 -17.04 11.80 0.55
N ASP A 78 -17.67 12.57 1.42
CA ASP A 78 -17.45 12.49 2.88
C ASP A 78 -17.88 11.14 3.48
N GLU A 79 -18.95 10.54 2.97
CA GLU A 79 -19.52 9.29 3.51
C GLU A 79 -18.97 8.02 2.84
N SER A 80 -18.65 8.09 1.54
CA SER A 80 -18.35 6.91 0.69
C SER A 80 -17.10 7.05 -0.16
N GLY A 81 -16.29 8.09 0.07
CA GLY A 81 -15.10 8.38 -0.72
C GLY A 81 -14.04 7.29 -0.57
N LEU A 82 -13.62 6.71 -1.69
CA LEU A 82 -12.60 5.66 -1.68
C LEU A 82 -11.18 6.18 -1.43
N ALA A 83 -10.92 7.48 -1.54
CA ALA A 83 -9.58 8.04 -1.42
C ALA A 83 -8.91 7.69 -0.08
N VAL A 84 -9.67 7.76 1.02
CA VAL A 84 -9.16 7.39 2.36
C VAL A 84 -8.81 5.91 2.43
N LEU A 85 -9.61 5.03 1.82
CA LEU A 85 -9.35 3.59 1.79
C LEU A 85 -8.11 3.28 0.97
N ILE A 86 -7.97 3.89 -0.21
CA ILE A 86 -6.80 3.75 -1.08
C ILE A 86 -5.54 4.26 -0.37
N GLU A 87 -5.64 5.36 0.38
CA GLU A 87 -4.51 5.90 1.14
C GLU A 87 -4.03 4.91 2.22
N GLN A 88 -4.96 4.20 2.86
CA GLN A 88 -4.66 3.21 3.89
C GLN A 88 -4.22 1.84 3.32
N ALA A 89 -4.23 1.67 1.99
CA ALA A 89 -3.82 0.41 1.38
C ALA A 89 -2.34 0.11 1.60
N GLU A 90 -2.05 -1.10 2.05
CA GLU A 90 -0.68 -1.60 2.25
C GLU A 90 0.04 -1.78 0.92
N ILE A 91 -0.70 -2.15 -0.12
CA ILE A 91 -0.19 -2.31 -1.48
C ILE A 91 -1.01 -1.40 -2.40
N ARG A 92 -0.33 -0.53 -3.14
CA ARG A 92 -0.95 0.31 -4.18
C ARG A 92 -0.49 -0.16 -5.55
N LEU A 93 -1.46 -0.54 -6.39
CA LEU A 93 -1.27 -0.95 -7.76
C LEU A 93 -1.74 0.15 -8.70
N ILE A 94 -0.81 0.74 -9.44
CA ILE A 94 -1.13 1.74 -10.46
C ILE A 94 -1.27 1.05 -11.81
N ASN A 95 -2.52 0.89 -12.26
CA ASN A 95 -2.87 0.34 -13.56
C ASN A 95 -2.79 1.41 -14.66
N GLY A 96 -1.56 1.86 -14.94
CA GLY A 96 -1.27 2.88 -15.95
C GLY A 96 -1.12 2.38 -17.40
N GLY A 97 -1.04 1.07 -17.63
CA GLY A 97 -0.86 0.53 -18.99
C GLY A 97 -2.16 0.46 -19.78
N SER A 98 -2.12 0.50 -21.11
CA SER A 98 -3.33 0.33 -21.94
C SER A 98 -3.76 -1.13 -22.12
N SER A 99 -2.91 -2.10 -21.76
CA SER A 99 -3.14 -3.53 -21.99
C SER A 99 -3.31 -4.34 -20.70
N ILE A 100 -4.04 -5.45 -20.81
CA ILE A 100 -4.18 -6.43 -19.73
C ILE A 100 -2.83 -7.05 -19.36
N THR A 101 -1.94 -7.24 -20.33
CA THR A 101 -0.58 -7.77 -20.12
C THR A 101 0.24 -6.90 -19.18
N HIS A 102 0.16 -5.57 -19.33
CA HIS A 102 0.83 -4.64 -18.42
C HIS A 102 0.28 -4.75 -16.99
N LEU A 103 -1.03 -4.96 -16.83
CA LEU A 103 -1.63 -5.19 -15.52
C LEU A 103 -1.10 -6.48 -14.88
N HIS A 104 -1.00 -7.57 -15.65
CA HIS A 104 -0.45 -8.84 -15.16
C HIS A 104 1.01 -8.70 -14.74
N GLN A 105 1.85 -8.04 -15.55
CA GLN A 105 3.24 -7.78 -15.20
C GLN A 105 3.38 -6.96 -13.91
N ALA A 106 2.50 -5.96 -13.72
CA ALA A 106 2.48 -5.19 -12.50
C ALA A 106 2.08 -6.06 -11.30
N LEU A 107 1.07 -6.91 -11.43
CA LEU A 107 0.63 -7.85 -10.39
C LEU A 107 1.72 -8.86 -10.01
N ASP A 108 2.42 -9.42 -11.01
CA ASP A 108 3.51 -10.37 -10.80
C ASP A 108 4.67 -9.72 -10.03
N SER A 109 4.97 -8.44 -10.34
CA SER A 109 6.03 -7.69 -9.65
C SER A 109 5.71 -7.39 -8.18
N LEU A 110 4.42 -7.32 -7.82
CA LEU A 110 3.99 -7.03 -6.46
C LEU A 110 4.10 -8.23 -5.51
N ASP A 111 4.19 -9.46 -6.01
CA ASP A 111 4.25 -10.68 -5.19
C ASP A 111 3.22 -10.65 -4.05
N LEU A 112 1.94 -10.54 -4.44
CA LEU A 112 0.80 -10.43 -3.51
C LEU A 112 0.68 -11.63 -2.57
N THR A 113 1.30 -12.76 -2.96
CA THR A 113 1.27 -14.03 -2.23
C THR A 113 2.37 -14.17 -1.20
N ASN A 114 3.17 -13.14 -0.99
CA ASN A 114 4.27 -13.16 -0.05
C ASN A 114 3.79 -13.10 1.41
N ASP A 115 3.81 -14.25 2.08
CA ASP A 115 3.39 -14.37 3.48
C ASP A 115 4.25 -13.54 4.45
N GLN A 116 5.48 -13.16 4.07
CA GLN A 116 6.35 -12.32 4.91
C GLN A 116 5.79 -10.91 5.11
N ARG A 117 4.87 -10.45 4.24
CA ARG A 117 4.19 -9.16 4.38
C ARG A 117 3.24 -9.15 5.58
N LEU A 118 2.50 -10.24 5.77
CA LEU A 118 1.55 -10.41 6.87
C LEU A 118 2.25 -10.79 8.17
N ARG A 119 3.22 -11.69 8.08
CA ARG A 119 3.97 -12.17 9.23
C ARG A 119 5.42 -12.38 8.81
N PRO A 120 6.33 -11.43 9.09
CA PRO A 120 7.73 -11.59 8.74
C PRO A 120 8.30 -12.83 9.42
N ASN A 121 9.18 -13.52 8.71
CA ASN A 121 9.99 -14.56 9.32
C ASN A 121 10.97 -13.95 10.34
N TRP A 122 11.62 -14.80 11.13
CA TRP A 122 12.51 -14.33 12.20
C TRP A 122 13.65 -13.45 11.68
N ASP A 123 14.30 -13.84 10.59
CA ASP A 123 15.42 -13.08 10.05
C ASP A 123 14.97 -11.70 9.58
N HIS A 124 13.87 -11.63 8.84
CA HIS A 124 13.30 -10.37 8.36
C HIS A 124 12.84 -9.48 9.53
N TYR A 125 12.20 -10.07 10.55
CA TYR A 125 11.80 -9.36 11.77
C TYR A 125 13.01 -8.78 12.51
N PHE A 126 14.07 -9.56 12.73
CA PHE A 126 15.27 -9.08 13.43
C PHE A 126 16.05 -8.06 12.61
N MET A 127 16.10 -8.21 11.29
CA MET A 127 16.72 -7.23 10.39
C MET A 127 15.94 -5.91 10.38
N GLN A 128 14.60 -5.93 10.40
CA GLN A 128 13.80 -4.71 10.54
C GLN A 128 14.07 -4.01 11.88
N LEU A 129 14.17 -4.76 12.98
CA LEU A 129 14.53 -4.19 14.29
C LEU A 129 15.93 -3.57 14.29
N ALA A 130 16.92 -4.22 13.67
CA ALA A 130 18.27 -3.68 13.54
C ALA A 130 18.27 -2.39 12.71
N TRP A 131 17.51 -2.36 11.61
CA TRP A 131 17.36 -1.18 10.78
C TRP A 131 16.66 -0.03 11.54
N LEU A 132 15.60 -0.33 12.29
CA LEU A 132 14.91 0.65 13.14
C LEU A 132 15.86 1.24 14.20
N ALA A 133 16.67 0.40 14.86
CA ALA A 133 17.70 0.86 15.79
C ALA A 133 18.71 1.78 15.10
N ALA A 134 19.15 1.44 13.89
CA ALA A 134 20.10 2.24 13.10
C ALA A 134 19.58 3.66 12.81
N GLN A 135 18.26 3.86 12.70
CA GLN A 135 17.67 5.18 12.47
C GLN A 135 17.95 6.18 13.59
N ARG A 136 18.24 5.71 14.82
CA ARG A 136 18.64 6.56 15.94
C ARG A 136 20.12 6.95 15.95
N SER A 137 20.93 6.41 15.05
CA SER A 137 22.34 6.77 14.93
C SER A 137 22.52 8.26 14.62
N ASN A 138 23.42 8.91 15.35
CA ASN A 138 23.83 10.30 15.12
C ASN A 138 25.04 10.42 14.19
N CYS A 139 25.56 9.31 13.66
CA CYS A 139 26.70 9.30 12.75
C CYS A 139 26.28 9.73 11.33
N MET A 140 27.07 10.61 10.71
CA MET A 140 26.81 11.08 9.33
C MET A 140 27.41 10.15 8.26
N LYS A 141 28.40 9.32 8.59
CA LYS A 141 29.08 8.44 7.62
C LYS A 141 28.31 7.14 7.38
N ARG A 142 27.92 6.44 8.45
CA ARG A 142 27.20 5.17 8.38
C ARG A 142 26.25 5.05 9.57
N ARG A 143 24.98 4.70 9.30
CA ARG A 143 24.00 4.36 10.31
C ARG A 143 24.00 2.86 10.52
N VAL A 144 24.47 2.41 11.67
CA VAL A 144 24.61 1.00 12.03
C VAL A 144 23.67 0.71 13.19
N GLY A 145 22.91 -0.36 13.07
CA GLY A 145 22.07 -0.91 14.13
C GLY A 145 22.36 -2.38 14.33
N CYS A 146 22.14 -2.85 15.55
CA CYS A 146 22.43 -4.21 15.97
C CYS A 146 21.30 -4.70 16.90
N VAL A 147 20.99 -5.99 16.80
CA VAL A 147 20.05 -6.69 17.67
C VAL A 147 20.73 -7.98 18.12
N LEU A 148 20.84 -8.19 19.43
CA LEU A 148 21.30 -9.44 20.01
C LEU A 148 20.08 -10.32 20.31
N VAL A 149 20.04 -11.51 19.73
CA VAL A 149 18.92 -12.45 19.86
C VAL A 149 19.40 -13.76 20.45
N ARG A 150 18.59 -14.34 21.35
CA ARG A 150 18.74 -15.72 21.82
C ARG A 150 17.37 -16.38 21.84
N GLU A 151 17.26 -17.59 21.30
CA GLU A 151 16.01 -18.36 21.30
C GLU A 151 14.81 -17.55 20.77
N LYS A 152 15.04 -16.79 19.68
CA LYS A 152 14.04 -15.91 19.04
C LYS A 152 13.51 -14.78 19.96
N ARG A 153 14.21 -14.46 21.04
CA ARG A 153 13.94 -13.32 21.92
C ARG A 153 15.05 -12.31 21.81
N VAL A 154 14.66 -11.04 21.70
CA VAL A 154 15.60 -9.92 21.72
C VAL A 154 16.14 -9.77 23.15
N ILE A 155 17.46 -9.88 23.30
CA ILE A 155 18.16 -9.61 24.57
C ILE A 155 18.47 -8.12 24.68
N SER A 156 19.02 -7.54 23.61
CA SER A 156 19.39 -6.12 23.56
C SER A 156 19.40 -5.59 22.13
N THR A 157 19.30 -4.27 22.01
CA THR A 157 19.42 -3.54 20.75
C THR A 157 20.43 -2.40 20.92
N GLY A 158 21.11 -2.02 19.84
CA GLY A 158 22.05 -0.91 19.87
C GLY A 158 22.22 -0.26 18.50
N TYR A 159 22.82 0.92 18.51
CA TYR A 159 23.23 1.63 17.30
C TYR A 159 24.56 2.34 17.55
N ASN A 160 25.31 2.63 16.50
CA ASN A 160 26.53 3.40 16.63
C ASN A 160 26.22 4.87 16.94
N GLY A 161 26.92 5.45 17.91
CA GLY A 161 26.80 6.87 18.19
C GLY A 161 27.98 7.42 18.97
N THR A 162 28.04 8.74 19.04
CA THR A 162 29.02 9.44 19.87
C THR A 162 28.86 9.05 21.35
N PRO A 163 29.97 8.83 22.09
CA PRO A 163 29.92 8.60 23.53
C PRO A 163 29.19 9.73 24.28
N ARG A 164 28.73 9.43 25.51
CA ARG A 164 28.07 10.43 26.36
C ARG A 164 29.00 11.62 26.59
N ASN A 165 28.40 12.81 26.66
CA ASN A 165 29.08 14.09 26.91
C ASN A 165 30.03 14.58 25.82
N LEU A 166 29.95 14.00 24.61
CA LEU A 166 30.65 14.50 23.43
C LEU A 166 29.63 14.99 22.39
N LYS A 167 30.05 15.97 21.59
CA LYS A 167 29.21 16.55 20.54
C LYS A 167 28.88 15.50 19.48
N ASN A 168 27.62 15.36 19.12
CA ASN A 168 27.21 14.36 18.13
C ASN A 168 27.79 14.68 16.75
N CYS A 169 28.02 13.66 15.89
CA CYS A 169 28.52 13.93 14.54
C CYS A 169 27.57 14.87 13.76
N ASN A 170 26.26 14.66 13.85
CA ASN A 170 25.24 15.50 13.21
C ASN A 170 25.14 16.93 13.79
N GLU A 171 25.81 17.20 14.92
CA GLU A 171 25.96 18.53 15.51
C GLU A 171 27.32 19.15 15.15
N GLY A 172 28.09 18.52 14.26
CA GLY A 172 29.43 18.98 13.88
C GLY A 172 30.56 18.48 14.79
N GLY A 173 30.34 17.39 15.55
CA GLY A 173 31.41 16.69 16.28
C GLY A 173 32.38 15.93 15.37
N CYS A 174 32.00 15.72 14.10
CA CYS A 174 32.79 15.02 13.10
C CYS A 174 33.10 16.00 11.96
N LYS A 175 34.38 16.23 11.70
CA LYS A 175 34.92 17.02 10.59
C LYS A 175 35.46 16.10 9.50
#